data_AF-S0FXI0-F1
#
_entry.id   AF-S0FXI0-F1
#
_cell.length_a   1.000
_cell.length_b   1.000
_cell.length_c   1.000
_cell.angle_alpha   90.00
_cell.angle_beta   90.00
_cell.angle_gamma   90.00
#
_symmetry.space_group_name_H-M   'P 1'
#
loop_
_entity.id
_entity.type
_entity.pdbx_description
1 polymer ?
#
loop_
_entity_poly.entity_id
_entity_poly.type
_entity_poly.pdbx_seq_one_letter_code
_entity_poly.pdbx_strand_id
1 'polypeptide(L)'
;MSLSGYVRTIELTPPALGNNTADAQRLEQVLKKELNTKNVHIPWHLVGDLSARLRQWHWQVKAVLFKDRRSFTVVDLLDPQDSGPVMGAAVDIGTTRMVIALMDLETGETLGETGFDNPQADIGPDVLTRILHAKTPAGREALKRLAVDALNQHLARLCKENNRTPDRVFLVAGAGNTAMTHLFAGLPAFGIIQEPYIPCTNILDTLDAADLGLAVHPRGQVFLFPNIGSYFGGDLLAGILAADLDQKDQPCIMVDVGTNAEIVLGNKDWLMACAGAAGPALESGVSQMGMTAKPGVIDRVRVDPETRDLIIHTIDDEPAVGICGSGMIDLAAALFVSGRIDIRGKLVTEACGDRLTNENDIPAFDLVAAKDSGTGRAIRLSQVDLNSLTSAKAAMYTILEVIVSQTAGLSFSDLARFYVAGTFGSFINPNSAITIGMLPDIPLDRFQVLGNTSLKGAEQVLTDPAAFDRVMAIRETITYIELNVNQGFMNLFSGAKFYPHTDTSRFPSVKV
;
A
#
# COMPACT_ATOMS: atom_id res chain seq x y z
N MET A 1 2.39 6.67 32.59
CA MET A 1 1.87 6.26 31.27
C MET A 1 2.32 7.32 30.29
N SER A 2 3.08 6.94 29.26
CA SER A 2 3.58 7.87 28.25
C SER A 2 2.38 8.53 27.54
N LEU A 3 2.22 9.84 27.71
CA LEU A 3 1.25 10.68 27.00
C LEU A 3 1.73 10.84 25.55
N SER A 4 1.79 9.76 24.75
CA SER A 4 2.42 9.81 23.43
C SER A 4 1.50 10.29 22.31
N GLY A 5 0.17 10.29 22.47
CA GLY A 5 -0.76 10.63 21.39
C GLY A 5 -0.92 12.12 21.07
N TYR A 6 -1.72 12.38 20.02
CA TYR A 6 -2.13 13.71 19.58
C TYR A 6 -3.25 14.34 20.42
N VAL A 7 -3.94 13.56 21.23
CA VAL A 7 -4.97 14.04 22.16
C VAL A 7 -4.39 14.04 23.57
N ARG A 8 -4.41 15.21 24.24
CA ARG A 8 -3.78 15.38 25.54
C ARG A 8 -4.67 16.16 26.49
N THR A 9 -4.84 15.66 27.71
CA THR A 9 -5.44 16.43 28.79
C THR A 9 -4.33 17.17 29.53
N ILE A 10 -4.43 18.49 29.57
CA ILE A 10 -3.37 19.39 30.02
C ILE A 10 -3.90 20.24 31.16
N GLU A 11 -3.09 20.37 32.21
CA GLU A 11 -3.36 21.24 33.35
C GLU A 11 -2.49 22.50 33.28
N LEU A 12 -3.14 23.67 33.31
CA LEU A 12 -2.49 24.97 33.31
C LEU A 12 -2.49 25.54 34.72
N THR A 13 -1.37 26.15 35.12
CA THR A 13 -1.33 26.90 36.38
C THR A 13 -2.23 28.14 36.27
N PRO A 14 -3.19 28.38 37.19
CA PRO A 14 -4.01 29.58 37.17
C PRO A 14 -3.18 30.88 37.26
N PRO A 15 -3.66 32.01 36.71
CA PRO A 15 -2.98 33.29 36.83
C PRO A 15 -2.96 33.77 38.28
N ALA A 16 -1.87 34.43 38.68
CA ALA A 16 -1.67 34.99 40.01
C ALA A 16 -0.89 36.31 39.91
N LEU A 17 -0.83 37.10 40.99
CA LEU A 17 -0.07 38.35 41.02
C LEU A 17 1.42 38.15 40.63
N GLY A 18 2.00 37.00 40.98
CA GLY A 18 3.37 36.62 40.60
C GLY A 18 3.50 35.92 39.24
N ASN A 19 2.39 35.66 38.53
CA ASN A 19 2.35 35.01 37.22
C ASN A 19 1.20 35.59 36.39
N ASN A 20 1.48 36.72 35.74
CA ASN A 20 0.54 37.48 34.91
C ASN A 20 0.65 37.13 33.41
N THR A 21 1.21 35.96 33.06
CA THR A 21 1.27 35.48 31.67
C THR A 21 -0.12 35.36 31.06
N ALA A 22 -0.29 35.88 29.84
CA ALA A 22 -1.54 35.80 29.09
C ALA A 22 -1.93 34.35 28.77
N ASP A 23 -3.23 34.09 28.64
CA ASP A 23 -3.81 32.74 28.55
C ASP A 23 -3.27 31.94 27.35
N ALA A 24 -3.11 32.57 26.18
CA ALA A 24 -2.53 31.92 25.00
C ALA A 24 -1.07 31.51 25.21
N GLN A 25 -0.23 32.42 25.74
CA GLN A 25 1.17 32.10 26.06
C GLN A 25 1.30 31.08 27.18
N ARG A 26 0.36 31.06 28.13
CA ARG A 26 0.32 30.07 29.20
C ARG A 26 0.08 28.67 28.62
N LEU A 27 -0.91 28.53 27.73
CA LEU A 27 -1.17 27.28 27.01
C LEU A 27 0.03 26.86 26.15
N GLU A 28 0.59 27.80 25.37
CA GLU A 28 1.75 27.57 24.52
C GLU A 28 2.97 27.07 25.31
N GLN A 29 3.27 27.68 26.46
CA GLN A 29 4.40 27.28 27.31
C GLN A 29 4.24 25.86 27.87
N VAL A 30 3.03 25.50 28.32
CA VAL A 30 2.76 24.14 28.83
C VAL A 30 2.89 23.12 27.69
N LEU A 31 2.27 23.38 26.53
CA LEU A 31 2.35 22.52 25.36
C LEU A 31 3.79 22.32 24.88
N LYS A 32 4.60 23.39 24.79
CA LYS A 32 6.03 23.29 24.41
C LYS A 32 6.80 22.35 25.33
N LYS A 33 6.55 22.44 26.64
CA LYS A 33 7.17 21.59 27.65
C LYS A 33 6.72 20.13 27.51
N GLU A 34 5.42 19.88 27.40
CA GLU A 34 4.86 18.52 27.32
C GLU A 34 5.20 17.78 26.02
N LEU A 35 5.25 18.52 24.91
CA LEU A 35 5.57 17.97 23.59
C LEU A 35 7.08 17.96 23.33
N ASN A 36 7.90 18.46 24.26
CA ASN A 36 9.34 18.63 24.09
C ASN A 36 9.70 19.32 22.76
N THR A 37 8.99 20.40 22.43
CA THR A 37 9.14 21.13 21.16
C THR A 37 9.36 22.62 21.40
N LYS A 38 10.02 23.28 20.44
CA LYS A 38 10.23 24.73 20.46
C LYS A 38 9.06 25.51 19.86
N ASN A 39 8.30 24.88 18.97
CA ASN A 39 7.28 25.55 18.16
C ASN A 39 5.92 24.88 18.35
N VAL A 40 4.99 25.65 18.90
CA VAL A 40 3.56 25.32 18.98
C VAL A 40 2.81 26.47 18.35
N HIS A 41 1.98 26.17 17.35
CA HIS A 41 1.09 27.12 16.72
C HIS A 41 -0.30 27.00 17.33
N ILE A 42 -0.80 28.11 17.88
CA ILE A 42 -2.20 28.25 18.30
C ILE A 42 -2.89 29.14 17.26
N PRO A 43 -3.75 28.57 16.40
CA PRO A 43 -4.51 29.33 15.43
C PRO A 43 -5.30 30.49 16.05
N TRP A 44 -5.38 31.63 15.35
CA TRP A 44 -6.06 32.83 15.85
C TRP A 44 -7.52 32.59 16.26
N HIS A 45 -8.24 31.72 15.53
CA HIS A 45 -9.64 31.42 15.81
C HIS A 45 -9.86 30.76 17.19
N LEU A 46 -8.85 30.09 17.76
CA LEU A 46 -8.90 29.51 19.11
C LEU A 46 -8.67 30.55 20.21
N VAL A 47 -8.05 31.69 19.89
CA VAL A 47 -7.67 32.70 20.89
C VAL A 47 -8.89 33.49 21.38
N GLY A 48 -9.90 33.69 20.51
CA GLY A 48 -11.02 34.59 20.75
C GLY A 48 -11.84 34.27 22.02
N ASP A 49 -12.04 33.00 22.33
CA ASP A 49 -12.80 32.55 23.51
C ASP A 49 -11.97 31.71 24.50
N LEU A 50 -10.66 31.55 24.25
CA LEU A 50 -9.73 30.78 25.08
C LEU A 50 -9.81 31.16 26.57
N SER A 51 -9.80 32.45 26.86
CA SER A 51 -9.83 32.99 28.22
C SER A 51 -11.07 32.57 29.00
N ALA A 52 -12.24 32.56 28.35
CA ALA A 52 -13.49 32.12 28.95
C ALA A 52 -13.50 30.61 29.18
N ARG A 53 -13.10 29.84 28.16
CA ARG A 53 -13.01 28.37 28.21
C ARG A 53 -12.09 27.88 29.32
N LEU A 54 -10.87 28.41 29.42
CA LEU A 54 -9.91 27.99 30.46
C LEU A 54 -10.43 28.23 31.88
N ARG A 55 -11.16 29.33 32.12
CA ARG A 55 -11.77 29.61 33.43
C ARG A 55 -12.93 28.66 33.72
N GLN A 56 -13.79 28.42 32.72
CA GLN A 56 -14.91 27.49 32.83
C GLN A 56 -14.44 26.06 33.12
N TRP A 57 -13.36 25.62 32.48
CA TRP A 57 -12.79 24.28 32.63
C TRP A 57 -11.77 24.17 33.77
N HIS A 58 -11.77 25.14 34.70
CA HIS A 58 -10.89 25.15 35.87
C HIS A 58 -9.41 24.92 35.53
N TRP A 59 -8.96 25.54 34.44
CA TRP A 59 -7.59 25.48 33.92
C TRP A 59 -7.12 24.08 33.49
N GLN A 60 -8.06 23.18 33.21
CA GLN A 60 -7.80 21.92 32.51
C GLN A 60 -8.38 21.98 31.10
N VAL A 61 -7.71 21.36 30.13
CA VAL A 61 -8.18 21.34 28.74
C VAL A 61 -7.79 20.04 28.06
N LYS A 62 -8.68 19.50 27.23
CA LYS A 62 -8.35 18.41 26.30
C LYS A 62 -7.93 19.03 24.97
N ALA A 63 -6.64 19.05 24.69
CA ALA A 63 -6.08 19.56 23.45
C ALA A 63 -6.01 18.46 22.38
N VAL A 64 -6.54 18.76 21.20
CA VAL A 64 -6.34 17.98 19.98
C VAL A 64 -5.23 18.66 19.19
N LEU A 65 -4.15 17.94 18.99
CA LEU A 65 -2.93 18.44 18.36
C LEU A 65 -2.72 17.74 17.03
N PHE A 66 -1.99 18.39 16.14
CA PHE A 66 -1.37 17.70 15.02
C PHE A 66 -0.04 18.35 14.70
N LYS A 67 0.69 17.81 13.72
CA LYS A 67 2.03 18.28 13.41
C LYS A 67 2.20 18.48 11.92
N ASP A 68 2.96 19.52 11.59
CA ASP A 68 3.55 19.75 10.27
C ASP A 68 5.09 19.78 10.41
N ARG A 69 5.82 20.01 9.31
CA ARG A 69 7.29 20.03 9.34
C ARG A 69 7.93 21.11 10.22
N ARG A 70 7.17 22.10 10.69
CA ARG A 70 7.66 23.30 11.40
C ARG A 70 7.24 23.34 12.86
N SER A 71 6.04 22.84 13.18
CA SER A 71 5.41 22.99 14.49
C SER A 71 4.35 21.93 14.78
N PHE A 72 4.05 21.79 16.07
CA PHE A 72 2.76 21.26 16.48
C PHE A 72 1.70 22.34 16.38
N THR A 73 0.54 22.02 15.82
CA THR A 73 -0.60 22.92 15.71
C THR A 73 -1.71 22.44 16.63
N VAL A 74 -2.30 23.37 17.39
CA VAL A 74 -3.53 23.09 18.16
C VAL A 74 -4.71 23.10 17.20
N VAL A 75 -5.25 21.92 16.89
CA VAL A 75 -6.40 21.74 16.01
C VAL A 75 -7.68 22.18 16.72
N ASP A 76 -7.83 21.73 17.97
CA ASP A 76 -8.95 22.12 18.81
C ASP A 76 -8.64 22.01 20.32
N LEU A 77 -9.47 22.67 21.12
CA LEU A 77 -9.53 22.59 22.58
C LEU A 77 -10.94 22.19 22.99
N LEU A 78 -11.05 21.03 23.61
CA LEU A 78 -12.28 20.43 24.08
C LEU A 78 -12.37 20.53 25.61
N ASP A 79 -13.59 20.44 26.12
CA ASP A 79 -13.84 20.30 27.55
C ASP A 79 -13.12 19.04 28.06
N PRO A 80 -12.34 19.11 29.16
CA PRO A 80 -11.69 17.92 29.72
C PRO A 80 -12.67 16.82 30.13
N GLN A 81 -13.95 17.14 30.37
CA GLN A 81 -15.01 16.17 30.67
C GLN A 81 -15.71 15.64 29.42
N ASP A 82 -15.35 16.09 28.20
CA ASP A 82 -15.88 15.53 26.96
C ASP A 82 -15.46 14.06 26.83
N SER A 83 -16.44 13.17 27.03
CA SER A 83 -16.27 11.72 26.91
C SER A 83 -16.49 11.21 25.49
N GLY A 84 -16.81 12.08 24.53
CA GLY A 84 -16.89 11.71 23.13
C GLY A 84 -15.50 11.37 22.59
N PRO A 85 -15.33 10.31 21.79
CA PRO A 85 -14.03 9.99 21.24
C PRO A 85 -13.58 11.10 20.28
N VAL A 86 -12.28 11.38 20.32
CA VAL A 86 -11.62 12.17 19.29
C VAL A 86 -11.12 11.19 18.24
N MET A 87 -11.68 11.25 17.03
CA MET A 87 -11.39 10.26 16.00
C MET A 87 -10.40 10.77 14.95
N GLY A 88 -9.76 9.80 14.30
CA GLY A 88 -9.01 10.01 13.07
C GLY A 88 -9.41 9.02 11.98
N ALA A 89 -9.03 9.31 10.75
CA ALA A 89 -9.25 8.42 9.61
C ALA A 89 -7.94 8.17 8.84
N ALA A 90 -7.47 6.93 8.82
CA ALA A 90 -6.39 6.51 7.95
C ALA A 90 -6.97 6.12 6.58
N VAL A 91 -6.33 6.55 5.49
CA VAL A 91 -6.82 6.36 4.13
C VAL A 91 -5.70 5.85 3.23
N ASP A 92 -5.92 4.69 2.61
CA ASP A 92 -5.13 4.22 1.48
C ASP A 92 -5.81 4.68 0.18
N ILE A 93 -5.15 5.56 -0.56
CA ILE A 93 -5.62 6.20 -1.80
C ILE A 93 -5.08 5.41 -2.99
N GLY A 94 -5.58 4.17 -3.14
CA GLY A 94 -5.20 3.31 -4.25
C GLY A 94 -5.85 3.68 -5.59
N THR A 95 -5.23 3.28 -6.69
CA THR A 95 -5.74 3.53 -8.04
C THR A 95 -7.05 2.77 -8.31
N THR A 96 -7.17 1.54 -7.83
CA THR A 96 -8.35 0.68 -8.06
C THR A 96 -9.31 0.67 -6.89
N ARG A 97 -8.79 0.61 -5.66
CA ARG A 97 -9.58 0.67 -4.42
C ARG A 97 -9.02 1.73 -3.49
N MET A 98 -9.91 2.32 -2.72
CA MET A 98 -9.58 3.13 -1.55
C MET A 98 -10.01 2.37 -0.30
N VAL A 99 -9.22 2.45 0.77
CA VAL A 99 -9.53 1.83 2.05
C VAL A 99 -9.46 2.88 3.15
N ILE A 100 -10.44 2.87 4.06
CA ILE A 100 -10.52 3.78 5.20
C ILE A 100 -10.52 2.96 6.48
N ALA A 101 -9.69 3.31 7.45
CA ALA A 101 -9.81 2.88 8.83
C ALA A 101 -10.17 4.08 9.71
N LEU A 102 -11.29 3.97 10.43
CA LEU A 102 -11.72 4.94 11.43
C LEU A 102 -11.14 4.53 12.78
N MET A 103 -10.48 5.46 13.47
CA MET A 103 -9.75 5.17 14.71
C MET A 103 -10.14 6.12 15.83
N ASP A 104 -10.05 5.65 17.07
CA ASP A 104 -10.05 6.48 18.27
C ASP A 104 -8.61 6.92 18.57
N LEU A 105 -8.35 8.23 18.58
CA LEU A 105 -7.00 8.81 18.73
C LEU A 105 -6.51 8.83 20.18
N GLU A 106 -7.39 8.63 21.16
CA GLU A 106 -7.02 8.55 22.58
C GLU A 106 -6.56 7.14 22.94
N THR A 107 -7.19 6.12 22.35
CA THR A 107 -6.90 4.70 22.62
C THR A 107 -5.99 4.05 21.57
N GLY A 108 -5.99 4.57 20.34
CA GLY A 108 -5.34 3.96 19.18
C GLY A 108 -6.12 2.78 18.57
N GLU A 109 -7.35 2.50 19.03
CA GLU A 109 -8.16 1.39 18.53
C GLU A 109 -8.82 1.73 17.19
N THR A 110 -8.75 0.81 16.22
CA THR A 110 -9.51 0.88 14.98
C THR A 110 -10.97 0.53 15.26
N LEU A 111 -11.85 1.52 15.12
CA LEU A 111 -13.30 1.41 15.33
C LEU A 111 -13.99 0.66 14.18
N GLY A 112 -13.47 0.82 12.96
CA GLY A 112 -13.96 0.09 11.81
C GLY A 112 -13.16 0.38 10.55
N GLU A 113 -13.28 -0.51 9.58
CA GLU A 113 -12.60 -0.41 8.28
C GLU A 113 -13.61 -0.62 7.15
N THR A 114 -13.45 0.11 6.05
CA THR A 114 -14.22 -0.11 4.83
C THR A 114 -13.38 0.13 3.59
N GLY A 115 -13.54 -0.72 2.58
CA GLY A 115 -12.88 -0.58 1.28
C GLY A 115 -13.89 -0.49 0.14
N PHE A 116 -13.64 0.41 -0.81
CA PHE A 116 -14.51 0.65 -1.96
C PHE A 116 -13.69 0.91 -3.23
N ASP A 117 -14.31 0.72 -4.39
CA ASP A 117 -13.64 0.96 -5.66
C ASP A 117 -13.43 2.47 -5.87
N ASN A 118 -12.29 2.85 -6.42
CA ASN A 118 -11.95 4.25 -6.66
C ASN A 118 -12.81 4.78 -7.83
N PRO A 119 -13.73 5.73 -7.59
CA PRO A 119 -14.68 6.21 -8.61
C PRO A 119 -14.02 6.97 -9.76
N GLN A 120 -12.74 7.33 -9.63
CA GLN A 120 -11.98 7.87 -10.76
C GLN A 120 -11.87 6.89 -11.94
N ALA A 121 -12.14 5.59 -11.71
CA ALA A 121 -12.27 4.58 -12.75
C ALA A 121 -13.34 4.94 -13.81
N ASP A 122 -14.37 5.71 -13.43
CA ASP A 122 -15.41 6.18 -14.35
C ASP A 122 -14.86 7.14 -15.43
N ILE A 123 -13.77 7.85 -15.12
CA ILE A 123 -13.07 8.74 -16.05
C ILE A 123 -11.99 7.98 -16.83
N GLY A 124 -11.25 7.10 -16.14
CA GLY A 124 -10.19 6.33 -16.76
C GLY A 124 -9.81 5.11 -15.91
N PRO A 125 -9.68 3.92 -16.51
CA PRO A 125 -9.39 2.69 -15.77
C PRO A 125 -7.98 2.73 -15.14
N ASP A 126 -7.03 3.41 -15.79
CA ASP A 126 -5.63 3.49 -15.38
C ASP A 126 -5.19 4.93 -15.02
N VAL A 127 -4.03 5.02 -14.34
CA VAL A 127 -3.44 6.29 -13.88
C VAL A 127 -3.12 7.24 -15.04
N LEU A 128 -2.58 6.73 -16.15
CA LEU A 128 -2.13 7.55 -17.28
C LEU A 128 -3.33 8.28 -17.91
N THR A 129 -4.43 7.56 -18.13
CA THR A 129 -5.69 8.11 -18.67
C THR A 129 -6.23 9.21 -17.74
N ARG A 130 -6.20 9.00 -16.42
CA ARG A 130 -6.63 10.00 -15.43
C ARG A 130 -5.73 11.24 -15.46
N ILE A 131 -4.40 11.07 -15.54
CA ILE A 131 -3.46 12.20 -15.64
C ILE A 131 -3.68 13.02 -16.92
N LEU A 132 -3.95 12.36 -18.05
CA LEU A 132 -4.27 13.04 -19.31
C LEU A 132 -5.56 13.86 -19.20
N HIS A 133 -6.59 13.33 -18.54
CA HIS A 133 -7.82 14.06 -18.25
C HIS A 133 -7.58 15.27 -17.33
N ALA A 134 -6.73 15.10 -16.31
CA ALA A 134 -6.31 16.12 -15.34
C ALA A 134 -5.47 17.27 -15.93
N LYS A 135 -5.16 17.26 -17.24
CA LYS A 135 -4.42 18.36 -17.89
C LYS A 135 -5.12 19.72 -17.76
N THR A 136 -6.45 19.72 -17.75
CA THR A 136 -7.24 20.95 -17.62
C THR A 136 -7.66 21.18 -16.17
N PRO A 137 -7.85 22.44 -15.72
CA PRO A 137 -8.40 22.71 -14.38
C PRO A 137 -9.73 22.00 -14.12
N ALA A 138 -10.62 21.96 -15.11
CA ALA A 138 -11.91 21.29 -15.01
C ALA A 138 -11.77 19.77 -14.84
N GLY A 139 -10.88 19.13 -15.61
CA GLY A 139 -10.62 17.69 -15.46
C GLY A 139 -9.95 17.33 -14.13
N ARG A 140 -9.07 18.20 -13.60
CA ARG A 140 -8.51 18.04 -12.25
C ARG A 140 -9.58 18.11 -11.18
N GLU A 141 -10.43 19.12 -11.24
CA GLU A 141 -11.51 19.28 -10.26
C GLU A 141 -12.50 18.12 -10.32
N ALA A 142 -12.81 17.62 -11.52
CA ALA A 142 -13.67 16.45 -11.68
C ALA A 142 -13.09 15.19 -10.99
N LEU A 143 -11.79 14.90 -11.19
CA LEU A 143 -11.11 13.78 -10.56
C LEU A 143 -10.96 13.94 -9.04
N LYS A 144 -10.65 15.16 -8.56
CA LYS A 144 -10.62 15.49 -7.13
C LYS A 144 -11.99 15.21 -6.51
N ARG A 145 -13.04 15.78 -7.09
CA ARG A 145 -14.40 15.67 -6.58
C ARG A 145 -14.86 14.21 -6.50
N LEU A 146 -14.61 13.40 -7.53
CA LEU A 146 -14.97 11.97 -7.49
C LEU A 146 -14.35 11.26 -6.28
N ALA A 147 -13.06 11.43 -6.04
CA ALA A 147 -12.37 10.77 -4.93
C ALA A 147 -12.80 11.33 -3.56
N VAL A 148 -12.91 12.66 -3.44
CA VAL A 148 -13.28 13.35 -2.20
C VAL A 148 -14.73 13.07 -1.80
N ASP A 149 -15.67 13.11 -2.75
CA ASP A 149 -17.10 12.86 -2.47
C ASP A 149 -17.32 11.40 -2.04
N ALA A 150 -16.65 10.44 -2.67
CA ALA A 150 -16.71 9.05 -2.26
C ALA A 150 -16.08 8.83 -0.88
N LEU A 151 -14.92 9.43 -0.60
CA LEU A 151 -14.30 9.38 0.73
C LEU A 151 -15.25 9.93 1.79
N ASN A 152 -15.87 11.09 1.55
CA ASN A 152 -16.86 11.70 2.45
C ASN A 152 -18.06 10.78 2.68
N GLN A 153 -18.62 10.19 1.61
CA GLN A 153 -19.76 9.28 1.71
C GLN A 153 -19.42 8.03 2.55
N HIS A 154 -18.30 7.39 2.27
CA HIS A 154 -17.88 6.16 2.95
C HIS A 154 -17.45 6.44 4.40
N LEU A 155 -16.77 7.55 4.67
CA LEU A 155 -16.42 7.97 6.03
C LEU A 155 -17.67 8.29 6.86
N ALA A 156 -18.66 8.99 6.29
CA ALA A 156 -19.92 9.27 6.97
C ALA A 156 -20.71 7.99 7.29
N ARG A 157 -20.71 7.03 6.36
CA ARG A 157 -21.29 5.71 6.58
C ARG A 157 -20.58 4.96 7.71
N LEU A 158 -19.25 4.90 7.66
CA LEU A 158 -18.43 4.21 8.66
C LEU A 158 -18.59 4.83 10.05
N CYS A 159 -18.67 6.17 10.14
CA CYS A 159 -19.01 6.88 11.38
C CYS A 159 -20.39 6.44 11.89
N LYS A 160 -21.41 6.45 11.03
CA LYS A 160 -22.78 6.08 11.40
C LYS A 160 -22.89 4.63 11.90
N GLU A 161 -22.22 3.69 11.22
CA GLU A 161 -22.16 2.27 11.61
C GLU A 161 -21.55 2.08 13.00
N ASN A 162 -20.66 3.00 13.41
CA ASN A 162 -20.03 3.02 14.73
C ASN A 162 -20.69 3.97 15.74
N ASN A 163 -21.89 4.48 15.46
CA ASN A 163 -22.62 5.45 16.30
C ASN A 163 -21.84 6.74 16.55
N ARG A 164 -21.11 7.20 15.54
CA ARG A 164 -20.30 8.43 15.53
C ARG A 164 -20.75 9.37 14.43
N THR A 165 -20.19 10.58 14.44
CA THR A 165 -20.47 11.62 13.46
C THR A 165 -19.17 12.17 12.85
N PRO A 166 -19.16 12.57 11.57
CA PRO A 166 -17.94 13.03 10.90
C PRO A 166 -17.29 14.27 11.53
N ASP A 167 -18.05 15.11 12.24
CA ASP A 167 -17.53 16.27 12.97
C ASP A 167 -16.64 15.87 14.16
N ARG A 168 -16.61 14.59 14.55
CA ARG A 168 -15.68 14.05 15.55
C ARG A 168 -14.42 13.44 14.93
N VAL A 169 -14.27 13.49 13.61
CA VAL A 169 -13.01 13.15 12.92
C VAL A 169 -12.16 14.41 12.81
N PHE A 170 -11.10 14.50 13.60
CA PHE A 170 -10.23 15.67 13.65
C PHE A 170 -9.01 15.54 12.75
N LEU A 171 -8.49 14.33 12.59
CA LEU A 171 -7.25 14.07 11.86
C LEU A 171 -7.50 13.04 10.76
N VAL A 172 -6.93 13.28 9.58
CA VAL A 172 -6.93 12.31 8.48
C VAL A 172 -5.48 12.10 8.05
N ALA A 173 -5.05 10.86 7.88
CA ALA A 173 -3.76 10.53 7.28
C ALA A 173 -4.00 9.73 6.00
N GLY A 174 -3.47 10.20 4.87
CA GLY A 174 -3.65 9.57 3.57
C GLY A 174 -2.30 9.16 2.96
N ALA A 175 -2.22 7.91 2.50
CA ALA A 175 -1.07 7.38 1.77
C ALA A 175 -1.53 6.87 0.39
N GLY A 176 -0.67 7.00 -0.62
CA GLY A 176 -0.99 6.60 -1.99
C GLY A 176 0.12 7.01 -2.93
N ASN A 177 0.13 6.43 -4.13
CA ASN A 177 1.15 6.78 -5.11
C ASN A 177 1.09 8.26 -5.50
N THR A 178 2.18 8.76 -6.08
CA THR A 178 2.36 10.19 -6.41
C THR A 178 1.23 10.73 -7.28
N ALA A 179 0.73 9.95 -8.24
CA ALA A 179 -0.37 10.40 -9.08
C ALA A 179 -1.69 10.49 -8.29
N MET A 180 -2.01 9.47 -7.48
CA MET A 180 -3.25 9.46 -6.70
C MET A 180 -3.30 10.60 -5.68
N THR A 181 -2.20 10.88 -4.98
CA THR A 181 -2.12 12.00 -4.03
C THR A 181 -2.28 13.36 -4.73
N HIS A 182 -1.71 13.54 -5.93
CA HIS A 182 -1.91 14.76 -6.71
C HIS A 182 -3.35 14.94 -7.18
N LEU A 183 -3.98 13.87 -7.71
CA LEU A 183 -5.37 13.92 -8.15
C LEU A 183 -6.33 14.18 -6.98
N PHE A 184 -6.11 13.51 -5.85
CA PHE A 184 -6.87 13.71 -4.62
C PHE A 184 -6.75 15.15 -4.09
N ALA A 185 -5.56 15.74 -4.16
CA ALA A 185 -5.33 17.12 -3.75
C ALA A 185 -5.71 18.18 -4.80
N GLY A 186 -6.13 17.79 -6.01
CA GLY A 186 -6.43 18.72 -7.12
C GLY A 186 -5.18 19.41 -7.72
N LEU A 187 -4.00 18.81 -7.55
CA LEU A 187 -2.73 19.36 -8.03
C LEU A 187 -2.42 18.95 -9.48
N PRO A 188 -1.67 19.77 -10.24
CA PRO A 188 -1.18 19.40 -11.57
C PRO A 188 -0.38 18.08 -11.55
N ALA A 189 -0.85 17.07 -12.28
CA ALA A 189 -0.22 15.75 -12.32
C ALA A 189 0.53 15.47 -13.64
N PHE A 190 0.41 16.32 -14.66
CA PHE A 190 0.94 16.02 -16.00
C PHE A 190 2.47 15.86 -16.06
N GLY A 191 3.21 16.58 -15.20
CA GLY A 191 4.66 16.46 -15.10
C GLY A 191 5.14 15.07 -14.66
N ILE A 192 4.27 14.27 -14.02
CA ILE A 192 4.60 12.90 -13.55
C ILE A 192 4.89 11.97 -14.73
N ILE A 193 4.21 12.15 -15.86
CA ILE A 193 4.33 11.30 -17.05
C ILE A 193 5.14 11.93 -18.19
N GLN A 194 5.60 13.16 -17.99
CA GLN A 194 6.36 13.89 -18.99
C GLN A 194 7.82 13.94 -18.55
N GLU A 195 8.71 13.38 -19.36
CA GLU A 195 10.16 13.50 -19.15
C GLU A 195 10.54 14.98 -18.87
N PRO A 196 11.27 15.27 -17.78
CA PRO A 196 12.03 14.36 -16.91
C PRO A 196 11.28 13.83 -15.66
N TYR A 197 9.96 13.60 -15.76
CA TYR A 197 9.10 12.93 -14.77
C TYR A 197 9.06 13.65 -13.41
N ILE A 198 8.73 14.94 -13.41
CA ILE A 198 8.76 15.80 -12.22
C ILE A 198 7.34 16.06 -11.70
N PRO A 199 6.99 15.62 -10.47
CA PRO A 199 5.72 15.95 -9.84
C PRO A 199 5.65 17.43 -9.42
N CYS A 200 4.45 17.95 -9.20
CA CYS A 200 4.24 19.33 -8.75
C CYS A 200 4.85 19.58 -7.36
N THR A 201 4.72 18.60 -6.46
CA THR A 201 5.40 18.60 -5.16
C THR A 201 5.62 17.17 -4.68
N ASN A 202 6.71 16.98 -3.94
CA ASN A 202 6.99 15.75 -3.21
C ASN A 202 6.56 15.82 -1.75
N ILE A 203 6.26 17.00 -1.22
CA ILE A 203 5.83 17.16 0.16
C ILE A 203 4.56 18.01 0.14
N LEU A 204 3.42 17.35 0.29
CA LEU A 204 2.14 18.04 0.45
C LEU A 204 2.01 18.61 1.86
N ASP A 205 2.66 17.95 2.84
CA ASP A 205 2.62 18.32 4.26
C ASP A 205 1.22 18.13 4.86
N THR A 206 0.98 18.74 6.01
CA THR A 206 -0.33 18.81 6.66
C THR A 206 -1.17 19.95 6.07
N LEU A 207 -2.42 19.66 5.72
CA LEU A 207 -3.38 20.54 5.04
C LEU A 207 -4.66 20.71 5.87
N ASP A 208 -5.36 21.81 5.67
CA ASP A 208 -6.72 21.97 6.19
C ASP A 208 -7.68 21.03 5.44
N ALA A 209 -8.48 20.25 6.17
CA ALA A 209 -9.44 19.32 5.59
C ALA A 209 -10.49 20.02 4.72
N ALA A 210 -10.85 21.26 5.08
CA ALA A 210 -11.78 22.09 4.34
C ALA A 210 -11.26 22.47 2.94
N ASP A 211 -9.95 22.71 2.78
CA ASP A 211 -9.34 23.06 1.48
C ASP A 211 -9.37 21.88 0.50
N LEU A 212 -9.32 20.66 1.04
CA LEU A 212 -9.50 19.44 0.27
C LEU A 212 -10.97 19.12 -0.01
N GLY A 213 -11.91 19.74 0.69
CA GLY A 213 -13.34 19.48 0.59
C GLY A 213 -13.80 18.27 1.42
N LEU A 214 -13.03 17.87 2.44
CA LEU A 214 -13.43 16.78 3.33
C LEU A 214 -14.49 17.25 4.33
N ALA A 215 -15.55 16.48 4.45
CA ALA A 215 -16.68 16.71 5.36
C ALA A 215 -16.44 16.07 6.73
N VAL A 216 -15.33 16.45 7.37
CA VAL A 216 -14.94 16.04 8.73
C VAL A 216 -15.11 17.20 9.71
N HIS A 217 -14.44 17.20 10.87
CA HIS A 217 -14.45 18.35 11.76
C HIS A 217 -14.06 19.63 11.00
N PRO A 218 -14.73 20.79 11.21
CA PRO A 218 -14.47 22.01 10.42
C PRO A 218 -13.05 22.56 10.50
N ARG A 219 -12.28 22.14 11.52
CA ARG A 219 -10.86 22.48 11.71
C ARG A 219 -9.94 21.30 11.49
N GLY A 220 -10.48 20.20 10.97
CA GLY A 220 -9.75 18.97 10.79
C GLY A 220 -8.51 19.17 9.92
N GLN A 221 -7.49 18.36 10.17
CA GLN A 221 -6.23 18.40 9.45
C GLN A 221 -6.05 17.11 8.66
N VAL A 222 -5.38 17.21 7.52
CA VAL A 222 -5.08 16.08 6.64
C VAL A 222 -3.58 16.02 6.38
N PHE A 223 -2.94 14.95 6.83
CA PHE A 223 -1.57 14.65 6.42
C PHE A 223 -1.59 13.72 5.22
N LEU A 224 -0.97 14.14 4.13
CA LEU A 224 -0.70 13.24 3.01
C LEU A 224 0.78 12.85 3.04
N PHE A 225 1.04 11.54 3.01
CA PHE A 225 2.41 11.03 3.00
C PHE A 225 3.20 11.68 1.86
N PRO A 226 4.47 12.06 2.12
CA PRO A 226 5.28 12.66 1.08
C PRO A 226 5.61 11.63 0.00
N ASN A 227 5.88 12.14 -1.19
CA ASN A 227 6.42 11.38 -2.31
C ASN A 227 7.94 11.60 -2.40
N ILE A 228 8.60 10.79 -3.22
CA ILE A 228 10.03 10.95 -3.57
C ILE A 228 10.18 11.35 -5.03
N GLY A 229 9.37 10.78 -5.90
CA GLY A 229 9.33 11.09 -7.31
C GLY A 229 8.06 10.59 -7.95
N SER A 230 8.04 10.53 -9.28
CA SER A 230 6.83 10.18 -10.03
C SER A 230 6.34 8.74 -9.81
N TYR A 231 7.26 7.81 -9.54
CA TYR A 231 6.99 6.37 -9.39
C TYR A 231 7.28 5.85 -7.98
N PHE A 232 7.55 6.73 -7.03
CA PHE A 232 7.75 6.38 -5.63
C PHE A 232 6.93 7.34 -4.77
N GLY A 233 5.75 6.86 -4.36
CA GLY A 233 4.76 7.66 -3.64
C GLY A 233 4.77 7.44 -2.13
N GLY A 234 3.76 8.05 -1.50
CA GLY A 234 3.59 8.02 -0.06
C GLY A 234 3.10 6.67 0.49
N ASP A 235 2.46 5.85 -0.35
CA ASP A 235 2.11 4.46 -0.06
C ASP A 235 3.34 3.61 0.31
N LEU A 236 4.43 3.76 -0.44
CA LEU A 236 5.67 3.06 -0.13
C LEU A 236 6.36 3.58 1.13
N LEU A 237 6.36 4.89 1.37
CA LEU A 237 6.87 5.44 2.63
C LEU A 237 6.05 4.96 3.84
N ALA A 238 4.73 4.94 3.69
CA ALA A 238 3.83 4.35 4.68
C ALA A 238 4.15 2.87 4.90
N GLY A 239 4.49 2.14 3.83
CA GLY A 239 4.89 0.74 3.94
C GLY A 239 6.22 0.53 4.66
N ILE A 240 7.23 1.36 4.41
CA ILE A 240 8.51 1.31 5.12
C ILE A 240 8.30 1.52 6.61
N LEU A 241 7.49 2.53 6.96
CA LEU A 241 7.12 2.82 8.35
C LEU A 241 6.37 1.63 8.96
N ALA A 242 5.35 1.10 8.27
CA ALA A 242 4.55 -0.02 8.74
C ALA A 242 5.36 -1.31 8.99
N ALA A 243 6.43 -1.51 8.22
CA ALA A 243 7.33 -2.65 8.35
C ALA A 243 8.48 -2.41 9.35
N ASP A 244 8.59 -1.20 9.91
CA ASP A 244 9.74 -0.73 10.70
C ASP A 244 11.08 -1.00 10.01
N LEU A 245 11.14 -0.87 8.68
CA LEU A 245 12.36 -1.12 7.91
C LEU A 245 13.49 -0.16 8.32
N ASP A 246 13.13 1.09 8.63
CA ASP A 246 14.02 2.15 9.13
C ASP A 246 14.54 1.90 10.55
N GLN A 247 14.13 0.81 11.20
CA GLN A 247 14.55 0.44 12.55
C GLN A 247 15.21 -0.95 12.60
N LYS A 248 15.29 -1.69 11.49
CA LYS A 248 15.95 -3.01 11.48
C LYS A 248 17.46 -2.85 11.53
N ASP A 249 18.15 -3.71 12.28
CA ASP A 249 19.61 -3.78 12.26
C ASP A 249 20.14 -4.49 11.00
N GLN A 250 19.50 -5.61 10.64
CA GLN A 250 19.89 -6.42 9.49
C GLN A 250 19.11 -6.02 8.24
N PRO A 251 19.68 -6.18 7.03
CA PRO A 251 18.98 -5.92 5.78
C PRO A 251 17.71 -6.76 5.66
N CYS A 252 16.61 -6.09 5.37
CA CYS A 252 15.33 -6.68 5.04
C CYS A 252 14.89 -6.15 3.68
N ILE A 253 14.05 -6.92 2.99
CA ILE A 253 13.41 -6.49 1.75
C ILE A 253 11.90 -6.48 1.95
N MET A 254 11.24 -5.47 1.41
CA MET A 254 9.79 -5.39 1.29
C MET A 254 9.44 -5.26 -0.17
N VAL A 255 8.46 -6.05 -0.59
CA VAL A 255 7.93 -6.05 -1.95
C VAL A 255 6.44 -5.80 -1.89
N ASP A 256 5.98 -4.70 -2.48
CA ASP A 256 4.58 -4.53 -2.84
C ASP A 256 4.35 -5.08 -4.25
N VAL A 257 3.52 -6.12 -4.34
CA VAL A 257 3.19 -6.77 -5.60
C VAL A 257 1.82 -6.29 -6.05
N GLY A 258 1.81 -5.31 -6.95
CA GLY A 258 0.63 -4.84 -7.70
C GLY A 258 0.89 -4.83 -9.21
N THR A 259 0.35 -3.84 -9.91
CA THR A 259 0.61 -3.64 -11.37
C THR A 259 2.09 -3.42 -11.63
N ASN A 260 2.72 -2.70 -10.71
CA ASN A 260 4.15 -2.53 -10.62
C ASN A 260 4.67 -3.37 -9.44
N ALA A 261 5.89 -3.85 -9.55
CA ALA A 261 6.63 -4.34 -8.39
C ALA A 261 7.39 -3.15 -7.81
N GLU A 262 7.03 -2.80 -6.59
CA GLU A 262 7.68 -1.73 -5.84
C GLU A 262 8.44 -2.37 -4.68
N ILE A 263 9.74 -2.14 -4.64
CA ILE A 263 10.64 -2.88 -3.77
C ILE A 263 11.45 -1.89 -2.95
N VAL A 264 11.54 -2.16 -1.66
CA VAL A 264 12.41 -1.45 -0.72
C VAL A 264 13.35 -2.46 -0.07
N LEU A 265 14.65 -2.17 -0.11
CA LEU A 265 15.71 -2.96 0.49
C LEU A 265 16.50 -2.08 1.46
N GLY A 266 16.79 -2.58 2.65
CA GLY A 266 17.73 -1.92 3.54
C GLY A 266 17.46 -2.19 5.01
N ASN A 267 17.92 -1.26 5.84
CA ASN A 267 17.88 -1.32 7.29
C ASN A 267 17.85 0.12 7.85
N LYS A 268 18.10 0.27 9.16
CA LYS A 268 18.14 1.59 9.81
C LYS A 268 19.24 2.55 9.33
N ASP A 269 20.30 2.02 8.70
CA ASP A 269 21.47 2.80 8.31
C ASP A 269 21.38 3.26 6.83
N TRP A 270 20.67 2.51 5.99
CA TRP A 270 20.46 2.83 4.58
C TRP A 270 19.18 2.19 4.04
N LEU A 271 18.51 2.87 3.12
CA LEU A 271 17.36 2.35 2.40
C LEU A 271 17.53 2.61 0.89
N MET A 272 17.23 1.60 0.09
CA MET A 272 17.18 1.68 -1.37
C MET A 272 15.80 1.25 -1.83
N ALA A 273 15.31 1.90 -2.87
CA ALA A 273 14.04 1.54 -3.48
C ALA A 273 14.13 1.50 -4.98
N CYS A 274 13.28 0.69 -5.60
CA CYS A 274 13.06 0.71 -7.03
C CYS A 274 11.61 0.34 -7.33
N ALA A 275 11.11 0.83 -8.46
CA ALA A 275 9.86 0.36 -9.04
C ALA A 275 10.17 -0.22 -10.43
N GLY A 276 9.57 -1.36 -10.75
CA GLY A 276 9.71 -2.01 -12.03
C GLY A 276 8.41 -2.60 -12.52
N ALA A 277 8.25 -2.70 -13.84
CA ALA A 277 7.12 -3.40 -14.43
C ALA A 277 7.27 -4.91 -14.17
N ALA A 278 6.49 -5.43 -13.22
CA ALA A 278 6.36 -6.87 -13.04
C ALA A 278 5.56 -7.52 -14.16
N GLY A 279 4.85 -6.74 -14.97
CA GLY A 279 4.03 -7.22 -16.08
C GLY A 279 2.63 -7.64 -15.64
N PRO A 280 1.61 -7.49 -16.50
CA PRO A 280 0.22 -7.52 -16.06
C PRO A 280 -0.36 -8.94 -15.89
N ALA A 281 0.45 -9.99 -16.09
CA ALA A 281 0.01 -11.39 -16.08
C ALA A 281 -0.58 -11.87 -14.74
N LEU A 282 -0.24 -11.18 -13.65
CA LEU A 282 -0.67 -11.49 -12.29
C LEU A 282 -1.93 -10.69 -11.87
N GLU A 283 -2.39 -9.76 -12.71
CA GLU A 283 -3.58 -8.96 -12.48
C GLU A 283 -4.78 -9.46 -13.27
N SER A 284 -5.99 -9.18 -12.75
CA SER A 284 -7.25 -9.55 -13.39
C SER A 284 -7.41 -8.93 -14.77
N GLY A 285 -7.86 -9.71 -15.76
CA GLY A 285 -8.27 -9.22 -17.08
C GLY A 285 -7.22 -9.29 -18.19
N VAL A 286 -6.00 -9.77 -17.90
CA VAL A 286 -4.92 -9.92 -18.90
C VAL A 286 -4.89 -11.32 -19.51
N SER A 287 -5.28 -12.31 -18.71
CA SER A 287 -5.56 -13.67 -19.16
C SER A 287 -7.07 -13.88 -19.30
N GLN A 288 -7.51 -14.64 -20.32
CA GLN A 288 -8.93 -14.94 -20.52
C GLN A 288 -9.58 -15.66 -19.32
N MET A 289 -8.79 -16.41 -18.54
CA MET A 289 -9.24 -17.08 -17.32
C MET A 289 -9.03 -16.23 -16.04
N GLY A 290 -8.29 -15.12 -16.12
CA GLY A 290 -7.88 -14.31 -14.98
C GLY A 290 -9.01 -13.49 -14.38
N MET A 291 -9.28 -13.67 -13.09
CA MET A 291 -10.37 -13.02 -12.35
C MET A 291 -9.91 -12.52 -10.98
N THR A 292 -10.50 -11.44 -10.50
CA THR A 292 -10.36 -11.02 -9.10
C THR A 292 -10.96 -12.07 -8.17
N ALA A 293 -10.35 -12.25 -6.99
CA ALA A 293 -10.83 -13.19 -5.97
C ALA A 293 -12.31 -12.93 -5.62
N LYS A 294 -13.16 -13.94 -5.82
CA LYS A 294 -14.59 -13.96 -5.52
C LYS A 294 -15.07 -15.43 -5.48
N PRO A 295 -16.29 -15.71 -5.00
CA PRO A 295 -16.81 -17.08 -4.95
C PRO A 295 -16.68 -17.80 -6.31
N GLY A 296 -16.20 -19.04 -6.27
CA GLY A 296 -15.95 -19.89 -7.44
C GLY A 296 -14.66 -19.61 -8.20
N VAL A 297 -13.86 -18.60 -7.82
CA VAL A 297 -12.54 -18.39 -8.44
C VAL A 297 -11.52 -19.33 -7.83
N ILE A 298 -10.73 -19.99 -8.67
CA ILE A 298 -9.63 -20.86 -8.26
C ILE A 298 -8.52 -19.99 -7.64
N ASP A 299 -8.20 -20.23 -6.38
CA ASP A 299 -7.18 -19.50 -5.62
C ASP A 299 -5.96 -20.35 -5.27
N ARG A 300 -6.08 -21.68 -5.33
CA ARG A 300 -4.97 -22.61 -5.08
C ARG A 300 -4.99 -23.78 -6.05
N VAL A 301 -3.79 -24.17 -6.48
CA VAL A 301 -3.56 -25.37 -7.30
C VAL A 301 -2.35 -26.11 -6.74
N ARG A 302 -2.48 -27.42 -6.54
CA ARG A 302 -1.38 -28.28 -6.08
C ARG A 302 -1.33 -29.57 -6.86
N VAL A 303 -0.16 -30.21 -6.86
CA VAL A 303 0.01 -31.55 -7.42
C VAL A 303 -0.20 -32.58 -6.32
N ASP A 304 -1.02 -33.60 -6.59
CA ASP A 304 -1.10 -34.78 -5.76
C ASP A 304 0.24 -35.55 -5.82
N PRO A 305 0.91 -35.81 -4.68
CA PRO A 305 2.22 -36.44 -4.70
C PRO A 305 2.21 -37.90 -5.17
N GLU A 306 1.05 -38.58 -5.09
CA GLU A 306 0.90 -39.99 -5.49
C GLU A 306 0.42 -40.10 -6.93
N THR A 307 -0.67 -39.42 -7.28
CA THR A 307 -1.29 -39.54 -8.62
C THR A 307 -0.69 -38.60 -9.65
N ARG A 308 0.00 -37.54 -9.21
CA ARG A 308 0.46 -36.40 -10.04
C ARG A 308 -0.69 -35.61 -10.69
N ASP A 309 -1.91 -35.78 -10.23
CA ASP A 309 -3.05 -34.99 -10.69
C ASP A 309 -3.05 -33.60 -10.06
N LEU A 310 -3.74 -32.67 -10.72
CA LEU A 310 -3.93 -31.31 -10.20
C LEU A 310 -5.14 -31.28 -9.28
N ILE A 311 -4.94 -30.83 -8.05
CA ILE A 311 -6.00 -30.54 -7.09
C ILE A 311 -6.21 -29.03 -7.08
N ILE A 312 -7.44 -28.60 -7.34
CA ILE A 312 -7.85 -27.20 -7.30
C ILE A 312 -8.69 -26.92 -6.07
N HIS A 313 -8.60 -25.71 -5.53
CA HIS A 313 -9.52 -25.17 -4.54
C HIS A 313 -10.13 -23.89 -5.12
N THR A 314 -11.40 -23.67 -4.83
CA THR A 314 -12.14 -22.46 -5.21
C THR A 314 -12.62 -21.74 -3.98
N ILE A 315 -12.68 -20.41 -4.05
CA ILE A 315 -13.22 -19.59 -2.98
C ILE A 315 -14.70 -19.97 -2.76
N ASP A 316 -15.07 -20.15 -1.48
CA ASP A 316 -16.38 -20.61 -1.00
C ASP A 316 -16.80 -22.01 -1.51
N ASP A 317 -15.85 -22.83 -1.99
CA ASP A 317 -16.10 -24.18 -2.51
C ASP A 317 -17.15 -24.23 -3.66
N GLU A 318 -17.36 -23.12 -4.34
CA GLU A 318 -18.31 -22.99 -5.46
C GLU A 318 -17.70 -23.53 -6.78
N PRO A 319 -18.53 -23.93 -7.77
CA PRO A 319 -18.05 -24.38 -9.07
C PRO A 319 -17.12 -23.36 -9.73
N ALA A 320 -16.03 -23.85 -10.32
CA ALA A 320 -14.97 -22.99 -10.84
C ALA A 320 -15.46 -22.05 -11.95
N VAL A 321 -15.20 -20.75 -11.84
CA VAL A 321 -15.56 -19.74 -12.85
C VAL A 321 -14.37 -19.04 -13.50
N GLY A 322 -13.17 -19.21 -12.94
CA GLY A 322 -11.91 -18.63 -13.42
C GLY A 322 -10.78 -18.87 -12.41
N ILE A 323 -9.67 -18.15 -12.53
CA ILE A 323 -8.51 -18.26 -11.64
C ILE A 323 -8.02 -16.87 -11.21
N CYS A 324 -7.55 -16.70 -9.97
CA CYS A 324 -6.89 -15.47 -9.55
C CYS A 324 -5.37 -15.56 -9.77
N GLY A 325 -4.65 -14.43 -9.66
CA GLY A 325 -3.22 -14.41 -9.96
C GLY A 325 -2.37 -15.27 -8.99
N SER A 326 -2.76 -15.44 -7.71
CA SER A 326 -2.07 -16.39 -6.81
C SER A 326 -2.30 -17.83 -7.26
N GLY A 327 -3.52 -18.17 -7.68
CA GLY A 327 -3.85 -19.46 -8.29
C GLY A 327 -3.07 -19.71 -9.58
N MET A 328 -2.77 -18.67 -10.36
CA MET A 328 -1.96 -18.75 -11.58
C MET A 328 -0.49 -19.11 -11.28
N ILE A 329 0.09 -18.53 -10.22
CA ILE A 329 1.44 -18.88 -9.73
C ILE A 329 1.47 -20.35 -9.28
N ASP A 330 0.48 -20.75 -8.49
CA ASP A 330 0.30 -22.14 -8.03
C ASP A 330 0.15 -23.12 -9.21
N LEU A 331 -0.66 -22.76 -10.21
CA LEU A 331 -0.87 -23.57 -11.40
C LEU A 331 0.43 -23.76 -12.18
N ALA A 332 1.17 -22.69 -12.44
CA ALA A 332 2.44 -22.80 -13.16
C ALA A 332 3.48 -23.62 -12.39
N ALA A 333 3.56 -23.45 -11.07
CA ALA A 333 4.39 -24.29 -10.21
C ALA A 333 3.98 -25.77 -10.33
N ALA A 334 2.67 -26.05 -10.26
CA ALA A 334 2.13 -27.41 -10.35
C ALA A 334 2.37 -28.05 -11.72
N LEU A 335 2.20 -27.29 -12.82
CA LEU A 335 2.50 -27.75 -14.16
C LEU A 335 4.00 -28.03 -14.34
N PHE A 336 4.87 -27.21 -13.74
CA PHE A 336 6.32 -27.39 -13.82
C PHE A 336 6.79 -28.65 -13.09
N VAL A 337 6.42 -28.81 -11.82
CA VAL A 337 6.84 -29.97 -11.02
C VAL A 337 6.20 -31.29 -11.49
N SER A 338 5.11 -31.22 -12.26
CA SER A 338 4.51 -32.40 -12.89
C SER A 338 5.02 -32.69 -14.30
N GLY A 339 5.96 -31.90 -14.82
CA GLY A 339 6.55 -32.05 -16.15
C GLY A 339 5.59 -31.70 -17.30
N ARG A 340 4.45 -31.06 -17.01
CA ARG A 340 3.46 -30.60 -18.00
C ARG A 340 3.90 -29.34 -18.73
N ILE A 341 4.85 -28.60 -18.14
CA ILE A 341 5.59 -27.55 -18.85
C ILE A 341 7.09 -27.83 -18.76
N ASP A 342 7.82 -27.52 -19.83
CA ASP A 342 9.28 -27.60 -19.86
C ASP A 342 9.94 -26.39 -19.17
N ILE A 343 11.27 -26.40 -19.09
CA ILE A 343 12.05 -25.31 -18.50
C ILE A 343 11.88 -23.96 -19.24
N ARG A 344 11.31 -23.93 -20.45
CA ARG A 344 11.03 -22.70 -21.21
C ARG A 344 9.59 -22.23 -21.00
N GLY A 345 8.82 -22.91 -20.16
CA GLY A 345 7.40 -22.67 -19.98
C GLY A 345 6.55 -23.11 -21.17
N LYS A 346 6.99 -24.10 -21.95
CA LYS A 346 6.16 -24.68 -23.03
C LYS A 346 5.37 -25.87 -22.55
N LEU A 347 4.10 -25.94 -22.94
CA LEU A 347 3.27 -27.12 -22.70
C LEU A 347 3.86 -28.37 -23.38
N VAL A 348 3.97 -29.45 -22.60
CA VAL A 348 4.56 -30.73 -23.04
C VAL A 348 3.43 -31.68 -23.44
N THR A 349 3.38 -32.06 -24.72
CA THR A 349 2.31 -32.88 -25.31
C THR A 349 2.11 -34.20 -24.56
N GLU A 350 3.19 -34.93 -24.31
CA GLU A 350 3.14 -36.26 -23.71
C GLU A 350 2.65 -36.22 -22.26
N ALA A 351 3.04 -35.20 -21.50
CA ALA A 351 2.68 -35.05 -20.09
C ALA A 351 1.28 -34.44 -19.89
N CYS A 352 0.81 -33.61 -20.82
CA CYS A 352 -0.53 -33.03 -20.78
C CYS A 352 -1.61 -34.00 -21.27
N GLY A 353 -1.28 -34.89 -22.21
CA GLY A 353 -2.21 -35.90 -22.73
C GLY A 353 -3.51 -35.29 -23.24
N ASP A 354 -4.64 -35.88 -22.85
CA ASP A 354 -5.98 -35.45 -23.27
C ASP A 354 -6.39 -34.05 -22.78
N ARG A 355 -5.61 -33.45 -21.86
CA ARG A 355 -5.83 -32.08 -21.38
C ARG A 355 -5.15 -31.03 -22.25
N LEU A 356 -4.30 -31.42 -23.21
CA LEU A 356 -3.75 -30.48 -24.19
C LEU A 356 -4.75 -30.30 -25.33
N THR A 357 -5.22 -29.07 -25.49
CA THR A 357 -6.14 -28.66 -26.55
C THR A 357 -5.50 -27.57 -27.42
N ASN A 358 -6.14 -27.25 -28.54
CA ASN A 358 -5.76 -26.12 -29.38
C ASN A 358 -6.95 -25.17 -29.52
N GLU A 359 -6.74 -23.90 -29.19
CA GLU A 359 -7.74 -22.85 -29.33
C GLU A 359 -7.20 -21.78 -30.27
N ASN A 360 -7.80 -21.65 -31.47
CA ASN A 360 -7.34 -20.73 -32.52
C ASN A 360 -5.83 -20.88 -32.86
N ASP A 361 -5.38 -22.13 -33.06
CA ASP A 361 -3.97 -22.49 -33.31
C ASP A 361 -2.99 -22.19 -32.16
N ILE A 362 -3.50 -21.88 -30.96
CA ILE A 362 -2.71 -21.68 -29.74
C ILE A 362 -2.89 -22.90 -28.84
N PRO A 363 -1.81 -23.61 -28.46
CA PRO A 363 -1.86 -24.68 -27.48
C PRO A 363 -2.41 -24.20 -26.14
N ALA A 364 -3.30 -24.97 -25.54
CA ALA A 364 -3.93 -24.65 -24.27
C ALA A 364 -4.07 -25.89 -23.38
N PHE A 365 -3.96 -25.69 -22.07
CA PHE A 365 -4.16 -26.73 -21.07
C PHE A 365 -5.55 -26.59 -20.45
N ASP A 366 -6.37 -27.63 -20.58
CA ASP A 366 -7.71 -27.71 -19.99
C ASP A 366 -7.59 -27.94 -18.47
N LEU A 367 -7.72 -26.86 -17.69
CA LEU A 367 -7.67 -26.90 -16.22
C LEU A 367 -8.97 -27.47 -15.65
N VAL A 368 -10.12 -26.98 -16.12
CA VAL A 368 -11.46 -27.44 -15.73
C VAL A 368 -12.31 -27.63 -16.98
N ALA A 369 -12.93 -28.80 -17.11
CA ALA A 369 -13.81 -29.09 -18.23
C ALA A 369 -15.11 -28.26 -18.16
N ALA A 370 -15.72 -27.98 -19.32
CA ALA A 370 -16.92 -27.15 -19.40
C ALA A 370 -18.10 -27.67 -18.55
N LYS A 371 -18.22 -29.00 -18.42
CA LYS A 371 -19.27 -29.67 -17.63
C LYS A 371 -19.12 -29.48 -16.11
N ASP A 372 -17.90 -29.19 -15.64
CA ASP A 372 -17.55 -29.08 -14.22
C ASP A 372 -17.34 -27.60 -13.80
N SER A 373 -17.49 -26.67 -14.76
CA SER A 373 -17.30 -25.23 -14.57
C SER A 373 -18.62 -24.52 -14.29
N GLY A 374 -18.61 -23.57 -13.35
CA GLY A 374 -19.75 -22.73 -13.02
C GLY A 374 -20.18 -21.79 -14.16
N THR A 375 -19.36 -21.60 -15.19
CA THR A 375 -19.70 -20.81 -16.37
C THR A 375 -20.25 -21.62 -17.54
N GLY A 376 -20.24 -22.96 -17.43
CA GLY A 376 -20.53 -23.86 -18.56
C GLY A 376 -19.50 -23.80 -19.69
N ARG A 377 -18.36 -23.12 -19.48
CA ARG A 377 -17.23 -23.03 -20.40
C ARG A 377 -15.99 -23.63 -19.74
N ALA A 378 -15.13 -24.27 -20.52
CA ALA A 378 -13.88 -24.80 -20.01
C ALA A 378 -12.98 -23.66 -19.51
N ILE A 379 -12.27 -23.89 -18.41
CA ILE A 379 -11.25 -22.98 -17.91
C ILE A 379 -9.91 -23.50 -18.44
N ARG A 380 -9.25 -22.72 -19.28
CA ARG A 380 -8.05 -23.13 -20.00
C ARG A 380 -6.91 -22.13 -19.80
N LEU A 381 -5.71 -22.66 -19.64
CA LEU A 381 -4.47 -21.89 -19.66
C LEU A 381 -3.83 -21.97 -21.04
N SER A 382 -3.84 -20.88 -21.81
CA SER A 382 -3.18 -20.86 -23.12
C SER A 382 -1.66 -20.70 -23.00
N GLN A 383 -0.93 -21.07 -24.04
CA GLN A 383 0.51 -20.80 -24.14
C GLN A 383 0.81 -19.29 -24.10
N VAL A 384 -0.11 -18.43 -24.56
CA VAL A 384 0.04 -16.97 -24.49
C VAL A 384 -0.02 -16.50 -23.04
N ASP A 385 -0.97 -17.01 -22.26
CA ASP A 385 -1.09 -16.71 -20.83
C ASP A 385 0.18 -17.14 -20.08
N LEU A 386 0.65 -18.36 -20.35
CA LEU A 386 1.87 -18.91 -19.75
C LEU A 386 3.13 -18.12 -20.14
N ASN A 387 3.23 -17.64 -21.38
CA ASN A 387 4.33 -16.75 -21.80
C ASN A 387 4.29 -15.40 -21.09
N SER A 388 3.09 -14.86 -20.86
CA SER A 388 2.88 -13.62 -20.11
C SER A 388 3.35 -13.79 -18.65
N LEU A 389 2.91 -14.87 -18.00
CA LEU A 389 3.34 -15.23 -16.64
C LEU A 389 4.86 -15.45 -16.56
N THR A 390 5.44 -16.14 -17.55
CA THR A 390 6.89 -16.38 -17.63
C THR A 390 7.67 -15.07 -17.72
N SER A 391 7.14 -14.08 -18.45
CA SER A 391 7.75 -12.75 -18.52
C SER A 391 7.60 -12.01 -17.19
N ALA A 392 6.45 -12.14 -16.53
CA ALA A 392 6.18 -11.46 -15.28
C ALA A 392 7.05 -11.97 -14.13
N LYS A 393 7.13 -13.29 -13.97
CA LYS A 393 8.00 -13.92 -12.98
C LYS A 393 9.48 -13.62 -13.23
N ALA A 394 9.89 -13.56 -14.50
CA ALA A 394 11.26 -13.22 -14.87
C ALA A 394 11.60 -11.77 -14.51
N ALA A 395 10.66 -10.85 -14.75
CA ALA A 395 10.82 -9.44 -14.40
C ALA A 395 10.97 -9.29 -12.88
N MET A 396 10.07 -9.90 -12.10
CA MET A 396 10.11 -9.86 -10.64
C MET A 396 11.45 -10.34 -10.09
N TYR A 397 11.90 -11.54 -10.48
CA TYR A 397 13.18 -12.09 -10.01
C TYR A 397 14.37 -11.20 -10.43
N THR A 398 14.33 -10.67 -11.64
CA THR A 398 15.40 -9.79 -12.14
C THR A 398 15.48 -8.49 -11.35
N ILE A 399 14.34 -7.89 -11.00
CA ILE A 399 14.33 -6.66 -10.19
C ILE A 399 14.96 -6.95 -8.82
N LEU A 400 14.58 -8.07 -8.19
CA LEU A 400 15.15 -8.49 -6.90
C LEU A 400 16.66 -8.72 -6.99
N GLU A 401 17.14 -9.39 -8.03
CA GLU A 401 18.57 -9.63 -8.24
C GLU A 401 19.34 -8.32 -8.48
N VAL A 402 18.77 -7.40 -9.26
CA VAL A 402 19.39 -6.09 -9.50
C VAL A 402 19.54 -5.32 -8.19
N ILE A 403 18.46 -5.14 -7.42
CA ILE A 403 18.52 -4.31 -6.21
C ILE A 403 19.36 -4.97 -5.10
N VAL A 404 19.22 -6.28 -4.88
CA VAL A 404 19.95 -6.99 -3.82
C VAL A 404 21.42 -7.18 -4.19
N SER A 405 21.70 -7.70 -5.38
CA SER A 405 23.07 -8.12 -5.73
C SER A 405 23.82 -7.05 -6.50
N GLN A 406 23.27 -6.50 -7.58
CA GLN A 406 24.01 -5.54 -8.41
C GLN A 406 24.12 -4.16 -7.77
N THR A 407 23.10 -3.71 -7.04
CA THR A 407 23.07 -2.39 -6.42
C THR A 407 23.59 -2.41 -4.98
N ALA A 408 23.03 -3.26 -4.11
CA ALA A 408 23.45 -3.31 -2.71
C ALA A 408 24.69 -4.19 -2.43
N GLY A 409 25.12 -5.03 -3.39
CA GLY A 409 26.26 -5.92 -3.21
C GLY A 409 26.00 -7.06 -2.22
N LEU A 410 24.73 -7.42 -1.99
CA LEU A 410 24.30 -8.46 -1.07
C LEU A 410 23.93 -9.75 -1.83
N SER A 411 23.90 -10.86 -1.09
CA SER A 411 23.23 -12.08 -1.50
C SER A 411 21.83 -12.15 -0.88
N PHE A 412 20.91 -12.93 -1.49
CA PHE A 412 19.61 -13.19 -0.87
C PHE A 412 19.73 -13.86 0.51
N SER A 413 20.83 -14.57 0.78
CA SER A 413 21.07 -15.21 2.07
C SER A 413 21.37 -14.22 3.20
N ASP A 414 21.79 -12.99 2.87
CA ASP A 414 22.05 -11.91 3.82
C ASP A 414 20.76 -11.22 4.31
N LEU A 415 19.63 -11.47 3.63
CA LEU A 415 18.34 -10.89 3.99
C LEU A 415 17.75 -11.57 5.23
N ALA A 416 17.53 -10.80 6.30
CA ALA A 416 16.92 -11.30 7.53
C ALA A 416 15.44 -11.64 7.34
N ARG A 417 14.72 -10.81 6.60
CA ARG A 417 13.28 -10.96 6.31
C ARG A 417 12.96 -10.55 4.89
N PHE A 418 11.95 -11.21 4.33
CA PHE A 418 11.32 -10.89 3.06
C PHE A 418 9.85 -10.56 3.32
N TYR A 419 9.53 -9.28 3.35
CA TYR A 419 8.17 -8.80 3.55
C TYR A 419 7.42 -8.75 2.22
N VAL A 420 6.22 -9.29 2.21
CA VAL A 420 5.29 -9.20 1.08
C VAL A 420 4.14 -8.31 1.49
N ALA A 421 4.03 -7.16 0.83
CA ALA A 421 2.98 -6.16 1.01
C ALA A 421 1.96 -6.24 -0.13
N GLY A 422 0.87 -5.49 0.05
CA GLY A 422 -0.20 -5.38 -0.93
C GLY A 422 -1.24 -6.48 -0.82
N THR A 423 -2.44 -6.17 -1.32
CA THR A 423 -3.59 -7.08 -1.30
C THR A 423 -3.31 -8.34 -2.09
N PHE A 424 -2.68 -8.24 -3.26
CA PHE A 424 -2.33 -9.40 -4.09
C PHE A 424 -1.20 -10.22 -3.46
N GLY A 425 -0.13 -9.55 -3.04
CA GLY A 425 1.03 -10.19 -2.41
C GLY A 425 0.66 -11.08 -1.21
N SER A 426 -0.37 -10.70 -0.47
CA SER A 426 -0.86 -11.44 0.70
C SER A 426 -1.37 -12.85 0.41
N PHE A 427 -1.69 -13.16 -0.85
CA PHE A 427 -2.17 -14.49 -1.28
C PHE A 427 -1.11 -15.31 -2.01
N ILE A 428 0.07 -14.75 -2.27
CA ILE A 428 1.14 -15.47 -2.96
C ILE A 428 1.70 -16.56 -2.05
N ASN A 429 1.67 -17.81 -2.50
CA ASN A 429 2.37 -18.91 -1.85
C ASN A 429 3.88 -18.80 -2.15
N PRO A 430 4.75 -18.54 -1.15
CA PRO A 430 6.18 -18.37 -1.41
C PRO A 430 6.82 -19.62 -2.01
N ASN A 431 6.36 -20.82 -1.64
CA ASN A 431 6.89 -22.06 -2.19
C ASN A 431 6.61 -22.20 -3.69
N SER A 432 5.39 -21.89 -4.14
CA SER A 432 5.04 -21.90 -5.57
C SER A 432 5.80 -20.81 -6.33
N ALA A 433 5.94 -19.62 -5.75
CA ALA A 433 6.68 -18.52 -6.34
C ALA A 433 8.19 -18.82 -6.48
N ILE A 434 8.80 -19.51 -5.50
CA ILE A 434 10.17 -20.04 -5.61
C ILE A 434 10.25 -21.12 -6.68
N THR A 435 9.27 -22.03 -6.73
CA THR A 435 9.23 -23.15 -7.69
C THR A 435 9.28 -22.67 -9.14
N ILE A 436 8.62 -21.56 -9.46
CA ILE A 436 8.66 -20.97 -10.80
C ILE A 436 9.84 -20.00 -11.02
N GLY A 437 10.59 -19.69 -9.96
CA GLY A 437 11.67 -18.72 -9.96
C GLY A 437 11.21 -17.27 -10.10
N MET A 438 10.11 -16.92 -9.43
CA MET A 438 9.63 -15.55 -9.25
C MET A 438 10.28 -14.89 -8.02
N LEU A 439 10.40 -15.65 -6.93
CA LEU A 439 11.00 -15.23 -5.67
C LEU A 439 12.31 -16.01 -5.42
N PRO A 440 13.26 -15.44 -4.66
CA PRO A 440 14.53 -16.10 -4.39
C PRO A 440 14.34 -17.32 -3.49
N ASP A 441 15.16 -18.35 -3.71
CA ASP A 441 15.17 -19.57 -2.90
C ASP A 441 15.83 -19.33 -1.53
N ILE A 442 15.04 -18.81 -0.60
CA ILE A 442 15.43 -18.58 0.80
C ILE A 442 14.48 -19.35 1.73
N PRO A 443 14.86 -19.59 2.99
CA PRO A 443 14.01 -20.29 3.95
C PRO A 443 12.60 -19.68 4.06
N LEU A 444 11.57 -20.52 3.99
CA LEU A 444 10.16 -20.07 3.96
C LEU A 444 9.76 -19.26 5.20
N ASP A 445 10.41 -19.52 6.33
CA ASP A 445 10.18 -18.81 7.60
C ASP A 445 10.70 -17.36 7.59
N ARG A 446 11.48 -16.95 6.57
CA ARG A 446 11.88 -15.55 6.35
C ARG A 446 10.82 -14.72 5.64
N PHE A 447 9.87 -15.35 4.94
CA PHE A 447 8.77 -14.63 4.28
C PHE A 447 7.70 -14.24 5.29
N GLN A 448 7.26 -12.98 5.24
CA GLN A 448 6.21 -12.47 6.10
C GLN A 448 5.26 -11.59 5.31
N VAL A 449 3.97 -11.92 5.35
CA VAL A 449 2.90 -11.10 4.75
C VAL A 449 2.57 -9.94 5.69
N LEU A 450 2.55 -8.72 5.16
CA LEU A 450 2.23 -7.52 5.91
C LEU A 450 0.82 -6.97 5.63
N GLY A 451 0.12 -7.44 4.60
CA GLY A 451 -1.20 -6.92 4.22
C GLY A 451 -1.13 -5.52 3.61
N ASN A 452 -2.15 -4.69 3.85
CA ASN A 452 -2.16 -3.30 3.39
C ASN A 452 -1.24 -2.42 4.25
N THR A 453 0.01 -2.29 3.82
CA THR A 453 1.02 -1.50 4.53
C THR A 453 0.85 0.01 4.35
N SER A 454 0.23 0.46 3.25
CA SER A 454 -0.13 1.86 3.01
C SER A 454 -1.10 2.36 4.10
N LEU A 455 -2.19 1.60 4.35
CA LEU A 455 -3.15 1.91 5.40
C LEU A 455 -2.51 1.86 6.79
N LYS A 456 -1.75 0.80 7.09
CA LYS A 456 -1.08 0.65 8.40
C LYS A 456 -0.11 1.78 8.72
N GLY A 457 0.65 2.27 7.73
CA GLY A 457 1.51 3.42 7.93
C GLY A 457 0.72 4.69 8.25
N ALA A 458 -0.42 4.90 7.58
CA ALA A 458 -1.32 6.00 7.89
C ALA A 458 -1.94 5.91 9.30
N GLU A 459 -2.33 4.72 9.75
CA GLU A 459 -2.78 4.49 11.13
C GLU A 459 -1.68 4.82 12.15
N GLN A 460 -0.43 4.44 11.88
CA GLN A 460 0.71 4.74 12.76
C GLN A 460 0.95 6.25 12.89
N VAL A 461 0.86 7.02 11.81
CA VAL A 461 1.00 8.49 11.87
C VAL A 461 -0.12 9.16 12.65
N LEU A 462 -1.31 8.55 12.75
CA LEU A 462 -2.39 9.09 13.57
C LEU A 462 -2.26 8.76 15.05
N THR A 463 -1.52 7.72 15.40
CA THR A 463 -1.42 7.21 16.79
C THR A 463 -0.09 7.54 17.46
N ASP A 464 0.97 7.75 16.68
CA ASP A 464 2.30 8.12 17.17
C ASP A 464 2.83 9.40 16.48
N PRO A 465 2.91 10.53 17.20
CA PRO A 465 3.52 11.76 16.70
C PRO A 465 4.98 11.62 16.26
N ALA A 466 5.73 10.65 16.80
CA ALA A 466 7.11 10.39 16.36
C ALA A 466 7.14 9.74 14.97
N ALA A 467 6.07 9.06 14.55
CA ALA A 467 5.98 8.47 13.22
C ALA A 467 6.02 9.53 12.11
N PHE A 468 5.46 10.73 12.34
CA PHE A 468 5.61 11.86 11.41
C PHE A 468 7.09 12.19 11.15
N ASP A 469 7.89 12.28 12.22
CA ASP A 469 9.33 12.58 12.11
C ASP A 469 10.08 11.44 11.43
N ARG A 470 9.72 10.18 11.73
CA ARG A 470 10.28 9.00 11.05
C ARG A 470 10.00 9.05 9.55
N VAL A 471 8.78 9.34 9.12
CA VAL A 471 8.43 9.46 7.69
C VAL A 471 9.29 10.50 7.00
N MET A 472 9.49 11.66 7.62
CA MET A 472 10.35 12.71 7.07
C MET A 472 11.81 12.26 7.02
N ALA A 473 12.32 11.55 8.03
CA ALA A 473 13.69 11.03 8.05
C ALA A 473 13.92 9.91 7.00
N ILE A 474 12.97 8.99 6.84
CA ILE A 474 12.99 7.95 5.82
C ILE A 474 13.11 8.58 4.43
N ARG A 475 12.28 9.60 4.15
CA ARG A 475 12.29 10.31 2.87
C ARG A 475 13.66 10.90 2.53
N GLU A 476 14.39 11.45 3.50
CA GLU A 476 15.70 12.05 3.29
C GLU A 476 16.83 11.02 3.14
N THR A 477 16.64 9.79 3.66
CA THR A 477 17.70 8.75 3.70
C THR A 477 17.59 7.75 2.54
N ILE A 478 16.40 7.53 2.02
CA ILE A 478 16.17 6.53 0.98
C ILE A 478 16.69 6.98 -0.39
N THR A 479 17.32 6.05 -1.10
CA THR A 479 17.80 6.25 -2.46
C THR A 479 16.90 5.52 -3.46
N TYR A 480 16.26 6.26 -4.36
CA TYR A 480 15.46 5.68 -5.43
C TYR A 480 16.33 5.34 -6.65
N ILE A 481 16.21 4.11 -7.14
CA ILE A 481 16.98 3.54 -8.25
C ILE A 481 16.04 3.35 -9.44
N GLU A 482 16.35 4.01 -10.55
CA GLU A 482 15.60 3.87 -11.80
C GLU A 482 16.08 2.66 -12.60
N LEU A 483 15.23 1.65 -12.73
CA LEU A 483 15.57 0.40 -13.42
C LEU A 483 15.59 0.54 -14.95
N ASN A 484 14.87 1.52 -15.50
CA ASN A 484 14.77 1.75 -16.95
C ASN A 484 16.12 2.02 -17.63
N VAL A 485 17.10 2.52 -16.87
CA VAL A 485 18.46 2.83 -17.35
C VAL A 485 19.49 1.76 -16.95
N ASN A 486 19.07 0.68 -16.30
CA ASN A 486 19.97 -0.38 -15.85
C ASN A 486 20.37 -1.31 -17.02
N GLN A 487 21.61 -1.19 -17.49
CA GLN A 487 22.11 -1.99 -18.61
C GLN A 487 22.24 -3.49 -18.31
N GLY A 488 22.32 -3.89 -17.03
CA GLY A 488 22.39 -5.28 -16.61
C GLY A 488 21.05 -6.02 -16.63
N PHE A 489 19.94 -5.28 -16.59
CA PHE A 489 18.59 -5.84 -16.46
C PHE A 489 18.25 -6.83 -17.57
N MET A 490 18.46 -6.46 -18.84
CA MET A 490 18.09 -7.32 -19.98
C MET A 490 18.88 -8.63 -20.04
N ASN A 491 20.13 -8.62 -19.57
CA ASN A 491 20.96 -9.82 -19.51
C ASN A 491 20.45 -10.79 -18.45
N LEU A 492 20.15 -10.29 -17.25
CA LEU A 492 19.57 -11.10 -16.16
C LEU A 492 18.18 -11.61 -16.50
N PHE A 493 17.34 -10.76 -17.09
CA PHE A 493 15.96 -11.08 -17.48
C PHE A 493 15.89 -12.28 -18.43
N SER A 494 16.84 -12.41 -19.35
CA SER A 494 16.89 -13.52 -20.29
C SER A 494 17.10 -14.88 -19.59
N GLY A 495 17.93 -14.91 -18.54
CA GLY A 495 18.13 -16.11 -17.71
C GLY A 495 16.92 -16.43 -16.82
N ALA A 496 16.25 -15.39 -16.33
CA ALA A 496 15.08 -15.50 -15.48
C ALA A 496 13.81 -15.98 -16.22
N LYS A 497 13.80 -16.07 -17.55
CA LYS A 497 12.67 -16.61 -18.35
C LYS A 497 12.52 -18.13 -18.29
N PHE A 498 13.48 -18.85 -17.73
CA PHE A 498 13.42 -20.31 -17.62
C PHE A 498 12.89 -20.73 -16.26
N TYR A 499 12.27 -21.90 -16.11
CA TYR A 499 11.74 -22.40 -14.84
C TYR A 499 12.77 -23.32 -14.14
N PRO A 500 13.13 -23.07 -12.87
CA PRO A 500 12.96 -21.80 -12.16
C PRO A 500 13.91 -20.71 -12.69
N HIS A 501 15.06 -21.10 -13.24
CA HIS A 501 16.07 -20.20 -13.85
C HIS A 501 17.01 -21.00 -14.76
N THR A 502 17.77 -20.35 -15.65
CA THR A 502 18.82 -21.05 -16.45
C THR A 502 19.94 -21.63 -15.60
N ASP A 503 20.18 -21.03 -14.44
CA ASP A 503 21.14 -21.46 -13.43
C ASP A 503 20.38 -22.08 -12.26
N THR A 504 20.29 -23.42 -12.26
CA THR A 504 19.56 -24.19 -11.26
C THR A 504 20.22 -24.17 -9.89
N SER A 505 21.49 -23.79 -9.78
CA SER A 505 22.19 -23.71 -8.49
C SER A 505 21.64 -22.61 -7.58
N ARG A 506 20.88 -21.66 -8.15
CA ARG A 506 20.15 -20.60 -7.44
C ARG A 506 18.87 -21.07 -6.77
N PHE A 507 18.37 -22.26 -7.15
CA PHE A 507 17.11 -22.83 -6.68
C PHE A 507 17.29 -24.27 -6.18
N PRO A 508 18.19 -24.53 -5.22
CA PRO A 508 18.48 -25.89 -4.73
C PRO A 508 17.28 -26.61 -4.12
N SER A 509 16.24 -25.89 -3.67
CA SER A 509 15.03 -26.50 -3.11
C SER A 509 14.09 -27.06 -4.17
N VAL A 510 14.17 -26.58 -5.42
CA VAL A 510 13.29 -26.97 -6.51
C VAL A 510 13.75 -28.28 -7.14
N LYS A 511 12.95 -29.32 -6.98
CA LYS A 511 13.18 -30.66 -7.56
C LYS A 511 12.12 -30.92 -8.62
N VAL A 512 12.55 -31.23 -9.84
CA VAL A 512 11.69 -31.55 -10.99
C VAL A 512 11.77 -33.03 -11.29
#